data_AF-A0A916I4D4-F1
#
_entry.id   AF-A0A916I4D4-F1
#
_cell.length_a   1.000
_cell.length_b   1.000
_cell.length_c   1.000
_cell.angle_alpha   90.00
_cell.angle_beta   90.00
_cell.angle_gamma   90.00
#
_symmetry.space_group_name_H-M   'P 1'
#
loop_
_entity.id
_entity.type
_entity.pdbx_description
1 polymer ?
#
loop_
_entity_poly.entity_id
_entity_poly.type
_entity_poly.pdbx_seq_one_letter_code
_entity_poly.pdbx_strand_id
1 'polypeptide(L)'
;MKGLAEPVRDFPGKRWLVNLLRALHLVGVVGLGAGVLGDIPEARWIAFGMTAVVSGSIILALDGWSRPDYFHEYVGLAMAGKLILLGILLAWPAQRAVLFWLILVLSVLFAHAPASLRHATWLKRR
;
A
#
# COMPACT_ATOMS: atom_id res chain seq x y z
N MET A 1 -13.43 32.45 -5.42
CA MET A 1 -12.49 32.19 -4.30
C MET A 1 -11.45 31.20 -4.80
N LYS A 2 -10.22 31.65 -5.10
CA LYS A 2 -9.10 30.74 -5.44
C LYS A 2 -8.75 29.98 -4.17
N GLY A 3 -9.10 28.70 -4.09
CA GLY A 3 -8.67 27.83 -3.01
C GLY A 3 -7.15 27.87 -2.95
N LEU A 4 -6.61 28.34 -1.82
CA LEU A 4 -5.20 28.25 -1.53
C LEU A 4 -4.85 26.77 -1.61
N ALA A 5 -4.13 26.37 -2.66
CA ALA A 5 -3.60 25.01 -2.75
C ALA A 5 -2.81 24.77 -1.47
N GLU A 6 -3.24 23.80 -0.66
CA GLU A 6 -2.53 23.51 0.59
C GLU A 6 -1.06 23.21 0.24
N PRO A 7 -0.10 23.85 0.93
CA PRO A 7 1.30 23.68 0.59
C PRO A 7 1.67 22.20 0.73
N VAL A 8 2.13 21.61 -0.38
CA VAL A 8 2.65 20.25 -0.42
C VAL A 8 3.81 20.16 0.57
N ARG A 9 3.65 19.33 1.62
CA ARG A 9 4.68 19.18 2.65
C ARG A 9 5.76 18.24 2.13
N ASP A 10 7.00 18.72 2.03
CA ASP A 10 8.15 17.93 1.55
C ASP A 10 9.40 18.18 2.40
N PHE A 11 10.36 17.25 2.36
CA PHE A 11 11.64 17.37 3.05
C PHE A 11 12.77 16.70 2.25
N PRO A 12 14.03 17.19 2.38
CA PRO A 12 15.15 16.63 1.64
C PRO A 12 15.36 15.15 2.02
N GLY A 13 15.31 14.26 1.02
CA GLY A 13 15.49 12.82 1.20
C GLY A 13 14.21 11.98 1.23
N LYS A 14 13.01 12.59 1.26
CA LYS A 14 11.73 11.87 1.24
C LYS A 14 11.66 10.84 0.10
N ARG A 15 12.07 11.22 -1.10
CA ARG A 15 12.03 10.34 -2.28
C ARG A 15 12.88 9.08 -2.11
N TRP A 16 14.07 9.21 -1.53
CA TRP A 16 14.95 8.08 -1.23
C TRP A 16 14.37 7.18 -0.14
N LEU A 17 13.84 7.79 0.92
CA LEU A 17 13.15 7.05 1.99
C LEU A 17 11.98 6.23 1.44
N VAL A 18 11.09 6.84 0.65
CA VAL A 18 9.96 6.14 0.03
C VAL A 18 10.44 5.02 -0.91
N ASN A 19 11.52 5.24 -1.67
CA ASN A 19 12.06 4.21 -2.53
C ASN A 19 12.62 3.01 -1.74
N LEU A 20 13.36 3.26 -0.66
CA LEU A 20 13.85 2.23 0.25
C LEU A 20 12.70 1.45 0.90
N LEU A 21 11.66 2.15 1.35
CA LEU A 21 10.46 1.53 1.90
C LEU A 21 9.74 0.67 0.86
N ARG A 22 9.69 1.09 -0.41
CA ARG A 22 9.12 0.28 -1.50
C ARG A 22 9.94 -0.97 -1.77
N ALA A 23 11.27 -0.88 -1.75
CA ALA A 23 12.14 -2.04 -1.87
C ALA A 23 11.93 -3.02 -0.70
N LEU A 24 11.89 -2.49 0.54
CA LEU A 24 11.61 -3.29 1.73
C LEU A 24 10.21 -3.93 1.70
N HIS A 25 9.21 -3.18 1.22
CA HIS A 25 7.86 -3.70 1.01
C HIS A 25 7.86 -4.86 0.02
N LEU A 26 8.60 -4.76 -1.08
CA LEU A 26 8.72 -5.83 -2.05
C LEU A 26 9.38 -7.08 -1.45
N VAL A 27 10.44 -6.92 -0.65
CA VAL A 27 11.05 -8.04 0.11
C VAL A 27 10.00 -8.72 1.00
N GLY A 28 9.19 -7.92 1.72
CA GLY A 28 8.09 -8.44 2.54
C GLY A 28 7.04 -9.20 1.73
N VAL A 29 6.62 -8.67 0.59
CA VAL A 29 5.62 -9.32 -0.29
C VAL A 29 6.16 -10.62 -0.88
N VAL A 30 7.42 -10.65 -1.33
CA VAL A 30 8.03 -11.87 -1.91
C VAL A 30 8.21 -12.93 -0.83
N GLY A 31 8.73 -12.58 0.35
CA GLY A 31 8.90 -13.53 1.45
C GLY A 31 7.57 -14.06 1.99
N LEU A 32 6.54 -13.21 2.08
CA LEU A 32 5.17 -13.62 2.39
C LEU A 32 4.63 -14.61 1.34
N GLY A 33 4.80 -14.30 0.06
CA GLY A 33 4.33 -15.15 -1.04
C GLY A 33 5.01 -16.52 -1.04
N ALA A 34 6.33 -16.56 -0.84
CA ALA A 34 7.07 -17.81 -0.70
C ALA A 34 6.58 -18.64 0.49
N GLY A 35 6.30 -17.99 1.62
CA GLY A 35 5.77 -18.64 2.82
C GLY A 35 4.37 -19.22 2.64
N VAL A 36 3.45 -18.40 2.11
CA VAL A 36 2.04 -18.75 1.92
C VAL A 36 1.85 -19.79 0.83
N LEU A 37 2.54 -19.67 -0.31
CA LEU A 37 2.37 -20.59 -1.44
C LEU A 37 3.23 -21.84 -1.33
N GLY A 38 4.33 -21.78 -0.58
CA GLY A 38 5.23 -22.92 -0.34
C GLY A 38 4.83 -23.81 0.85
N ASP A 39 3.67 -23.56 1.45
CA ASP A 39 3.18 -24.28 2.65
C ASP A 39 4.21 -24.29 3.80
N ILE A 40 4.94 -23.19 3.96
CA ILE A 40 6.00 -23.06 4.96
C ILE A 40 5.36 -22.68 6.31
N PRO A 41 5.83 -23.23 7.45
CA PRO A 41 5.35 -22.83 8.76
C PRO A 41 5.40 -21.31 8.97
N GLU A 42 4.30 -20.75 9.50
CA GLU A 42 4.08 -19.31 9.65
C GLU A 42 5.22 -18.57 10.34
N ALA A 43 5.81 -19.18 11.37
CA ALA A 43 6.93 -18.61 12.11
C ALA A 43 8.13 -18.22 11.22
N ARG A 44 8.29 -18.85 10.04
CA ARG A 44 9.40 -18.58 9.11
C ARG A 44 9.15 -17.40 8.19
N TRP A 45 7.90 -16.96 8.02
CA TRP A 45 7.56 -15.91 7.06
C TRP A 45 6.74 -14.75 7.63
N ILE A 46 6.23 -14.87 8.87
CA ILE A 46 5.42 -13.82 9.51
C ILE A 46 6.16 -12.47 9.56
N ALA A 47 7.49 -12.49 9.76
CA ALA A 47 8.32 -11.30 9.74
C ALA A 47 8.30 -10.57 8.38
N PHE A 48 8.24 -11.31 7.26
CA PHE A 48 8.09 -10.72 5.93
C PHE A 48 6.69 -10.09 5.75
N GLY A 49 5.65 -10.75 6.24
CA GLY A 49 4.30 -10.20 6.29
C GLY A 49 4.23 -8.89 7.08
N MET A 50 4.81 -8.87 8.28
CA MET A 50 4.91 -7.66 9.11
C MET A 50 5.74 -6.58 8.43
N THR A 51 6.84 -6.95 7.76
CA THR A 51 7.65 -6.01 6.98
C THR A 51 6.82 -5.35 5.88
N ALA A 52 6.00 -6.10 5.15
CA ALA A 52 5.11 -5.57 4.12
C ALA A 52 4.05 -4.60 4.70
N VAL A 53 3.44 -4.96 5.85
CA VAL A 53 2.44 -4.11 6.53
C VAL A 53 3.06 -2.80 7.04
N VAL A 54 4.20 -2.89 7.75
CA VAL A 54 4.86 -1.73 8.36
C VAL A 54 5.38 -0.78 7.30
N SER A 55 6.13 -1.29 6.31
CA SER A 55 6.65 -0.46 5.22
C SER A 55 5.52 0.20 4.41
N GLY A 56 4.47 -0.55 4.08
CA GLY A 56 3.33 -0.01 3.34
C GLY A 56 2.55 1.04 4.13
N SER A 57 2.39 0.85 5.44
CA SER A 57 1.78 1.84 6.34
C SER A 57 2.59 3.13 6.42
N ILE A 58 3.92 3.03 6.50
CA ILE A 58 4.80 4.21 6.51
C ILE A 58 4.70 4.96 5.19
N ILE A 59 4.68 4.25 4.05
CA ILE A 59 4.48 4.89 2.73
C ILE A 59 3.14 5.62 2.69
N LEU A 60 2.05 4.96 3.12
CA LEU A 60 0.72 5.56 3.17
C LEU A 60 0.70 6.84 4.03
N ALA A 61 1.32 6.79 5.21
CA ALA A 61 1.40 7.93 6.11
C ALA A 61 2.23 9.08 5.53
N LEU A 62 3.37 8.79 4.89
CA LEU A 62 4.23 9.80 4.25
C LEU A 62 3.54 10.45 3.05
N ASP A 63 2.80 9.68 2.25
CA ASP A 63 2.07 10.21 1.10
C ASP A 63 0.86 11.03 1.54
N GLY A 64 0.11 10.57 2.55
CA GLY A 64 -1.00 11.31 3.16
C GLY A 64 -0.57 12.58 3.90
N TRP A 65 0.58 12.56 4.58
CA TRP A 65 1.11 13.75 5.25
C TRP A 65 1.59 14.81 4.26
N SER A 66 2.16 14.39 3.12
CA SER A 66 2.61 15.32 2.08
C SER A 66 1.49 15.89 1.23
N ARG A 67 0.40 15.14 1.07
CA ARG A 67 -0.75 15.53 0.25
C ARG A 67 -2.03 15.32 1.04
N PRO A 68 -2.60 16.38 1.61
CA PRO A 68 -3.84 16.32 2.41
C PRO A 68 -5.01 15.69 1.64
N ASP A 69 -5.09 15.92 0.33
CA ASP A 69 -6.13 15.37 -0.54
C ASP A 69 -5.91 13.89 -0.92
N TYR A 70 -4.79 13.27 -0.51
CA TYR A 70 -4.42 11.91 -0.91
C TYR A 70 -5.47 10.86 -0.53
N PHE A 71 -6.11 11.00 0.63
CA PHE A 71 -7.17 10.09 1.08
C PHE A 71 -8.52 10.32 0.36
N HIS A 72 -8.66 11.43 -0.37
CA HIS A 72 -9.84 11.72 -1.20
C HIS A 72 -9.68 11.24 -2.65
N GLU A 73 -8.45 10.91 -3.06
CA GLU A 73 -8.14 10.28 -4.34
C GLU A 73 -8.29 8.75 -4.28
N TYR A 74 -8.69 8.14 -5.39
CA TYR A 74 -8.77 6.67 -5.47
C TYR A 74 -7.43 5.97 -5.20
N VAL A 75 -6.30 6.63 -5.43
CA VAL A 75 -4.97 6.09 -5.08
C VAL A 75 -4.83 5.86 -3.57
N GLY A 76 -5.23 6.83 -2.75
CA GLY A 76 -5.16 6.69 -1.30
C GLY A 76 -6.08 5.58 -0.80
N LEU A 77 -7.30 5.51 -1.34
CA LEU A 77 -8.26 4.47 -1.01
C LEU A 77 -7.77 3.07 -1.44
N ALA A 78 -7.22 2.94 -2.64
CA ALA A 78 -6.67 1.68 -3.13
C ALA A 78 -5.47 1.21 -2.29
N MET A 79 -4.60 2.14 -1.89
CA MET A 79 -3.46 1.85 -1.03
C MET A 79 -3.90 1.40 0.37
N ALA A 80 -4.87 2.10 0.97
CA ALA A 80 -5.46 1.72 2.25
C ALA A 80 -6.17 0.35 2.17
N GLY A 81 -6.96 0.13 1.11
CA GLY A 81 -7.62 -1.16 0.87
C GLY A 81 -6.63 -2.32 0.75
N LYS A 82 -5.50 -2.11 0.07
CA LYS A 82 -4.42 -3.11 -0.03
C LYS A 82 -3.84 -3.46 1.35
N LEU A 83 -3.62 -2.48 2.22
CA LEU A 83 -3.13 -2.72 3.59
C LEU A 83 -4.15 -3.44 4.46
N ILE A 84 -5.44 -3.11 4.32
CA ILE A 84 -6.52 -3.82 5.02
C ILE A 84 -6.55 -5.30 4.58
N LEU A 85 -6.52 -5.57 3.27
CA LEU A 85 -6.47 -6.93 2.74
C LEU A 85 -5.24 -7.70 3.24
N LEU A 86 -4.09 -7.04 3.31
CA LEU A 86 -2.87 -7.65 3.85
C LEU A 86 -3.01 -7.99 5.34
N GLY A 87 -3.64 -7.11 6.14
CA GLY A 87 -3.97 -7.40 7.54
C GLY A 87 -4.91 -8.60 7.69
N ILE A 88 -5.95 -8.67 6.84
CA ILE A 88 -6.89 -9.80 6.80
C ILE A 88 -6.15 -11.10 6.45
N LEU A 89 -5.21 -11.06 5.50
CA LEU A 89 -4.39 -12.22 5.14
C LEU A 89 -3.61 -12.76 6.34
N LEU A 90 -3.01 -11.88 7.13
CA LEU A 90 -2.27 -12.30 8.33
C LEU A 90 -3.20 -12.89 9.39
N ALA A 91 -4.38 -12.30 9.58
CA ALA A 91 -5.36 -12.72 10.57
C ALA A 91 -6.20 -13.96 10.18
N TRP A 92 -6.27 -14.32 8.90
CA TRP A 92 -7.13 -15.40 8.40
C TRP A 92 -6.35 -16.53 7.70
N PRO A 93 -5.78 -17.49 8.45
CA PRO A 93 -4.94 -18.55 7.91
C PRO A 93 -5.56 -19.36 6.77
N ALA A 94 -6.84 -19.70 6.90
CA ALA A 94 -7.55 -20.55 5.95
C ALA A 94 -7.67 -19.97 4.52
N GLN A 95 -7.54 -18.64 4.36
CA GLN A 95 -7.74 -17.96 3.07
C GLN A 95 -6.47 -17.29 2.55
N ARG A 96 -5.30 -17.54 3.14
CA ARG A 96 -4.05 -16.85 2.83
C ARG A 96 -3.67 -16.90 1.35
N ALA A 97 -3.78 -18.07 0.72
CA ALA A 97 -3.42 -18.24 -0.69
C ALA A 97 -4.34 -17.41 -1.61
N VAL A 98 -5.66 -17.47 -1.39
CA VAL A 98 -6.65 -16.71 -2.17
C VAL A 98 -6.45 -15.21 -1.97
N LEU A 99 -6.28 -14.77 -0.71
CA LEU A 99 -6.03 -13.38 -0.37
C LEU A 99 -4.72 -12.87 -0.97
N PHE A 100 -3.67 -13.69 -0.98
CA PHE A 100 -2.38 -13.33 -1.59
C PHE A 100 -2.54 -13.02 -3.08
N TRP A 101 -3.17 -13.93 -3.84
CA TRP A 101 -3.42 -13.72 -5.26
C TRP A 101 -4.33 -12.51 -5.51
N LEU A 102 -5.38 -12.34 -4.70
CA LEU A 102 -6.27 -11.19 -4.81
C LEU A 102 -5.50 -9.87 -4.60
N ILE A 103 -4.69 -9.77 -3.55
CA ILE A 103 -3.84 -8.61 -3.26
C ILE A 103 -2.87 -8.35 -4.41
N LEU A 104 -2.23 -9.40 -4.94
CA LEU A 104 -1.24 -9.28 -6.00
C LEU A 104 -1.87 -8.77 -7.31
N VAL A 105 -2.97 -9.38 -7.74
CA VAL A 105 -3.70 -8.98 -8.95
C VAL A 105 -4.23 -7.56 -8.82
N LEU A 106 -4.91 -7.22 -7.72
CA LEU A 106 -5.37 -5.86 -7.47
C LEU A 106 -4.21 -4.87 -7.49
N SER A 107 -3.08 -5.22 -6.87
CA SER A 107 -1.89 -4.35 -6.87
C SER A 107 -1.39 -4.04 -8.27
N VAL A 108 -1.36 -5.02 -9.18
CA VAL A 108 -0.92 -4.81 -10.56
C VAL A 108 -1.94 -3.98 -11.35
N LEU A 109 -3.23 -4.27 -11.19
CA LEU A 109 -4.30 -3.51 -11.83
C LEU A 109 -4.27 -2.03 -11.42
N PHE A 110 -4.12 -1.73 -10.13
CA PHE A 110 -4.01 -0.35 -9.65
C PHE A 110 -2.69 0.32 -10.05
N ALA A 111 -1.59 -0.42 -10.14
CA ALA A 111 -0.31 0.14 -10.59
C ALA A 111 -0.34 0.59 -12.06
N HIS A 112 -1.11 -0.12 -12.91
CA HIS A 112 -1.27 0.18 -14.34
C HIS A 112 -2.56 0.94 -14.65
N ALA A 113 -3.38 1.26 -13.64
CA ALA A 113 -4.59 2.04 -13.83
C ALA A 113 -4.23 3.43 -14.40
N PRO A 114 -4.98 3.92 -15.42
CA PRO A 114 -4.69 5.20 -16.06
C PRO A 114 -4.70 6.35 -15.05
N ALA A 115 -3.83 7.34 -15.29
CA ALA A 115 -3.65 8.50 -14.39
C ALA A 115 -4.96 9.26 -14.11
N SER A 116 -5.91 9.21 -15.05
CA SER A 116 -7.26 9.78 -14.90
C SER A 116 -8.09 9.13 -13.80
N LEU A 117 -7.93 7.82 -13.54
CA LEU A 117 -8.60 7.12 -12.45
C LEU A 117 -7.84 7.29 -11.12
N ARG A 118 -6.51 7.39 -11.18
CA ARG A 118 -5.68 7.53 -9.99
C ARG A 118 -5.91 8.86 -9.25
N HIS A 119 -5.97 9.96 -9.99
CA HIS A 119 -6.20 11.29 -9.43
C HIS A 119 -7.66 11.74 -9.49
N ALA A 120 -8.58 10.87 -9.91
CA ALA A 120 -9.99 11.15 -9.77
C ALA A 120 -10.32 11.23 -8.27
N THR A 121 -10.95 12.33 -7.88
CA THR A 121 -11.48 12.52 -6.53
C THR A 121 -12.83 11.83 -6.44
N TRP A 122 -12.99 10.90 -5.50
CA TRP A 122 -14.31 10.28 -5.27
C TRP A 122 -15.25 11.25 -4.54
N LEU A 123 -14.68 12.22 -3.80
CA LEU A 123 -15.41 13.28 -3.12
C LEU A 123 -15.11 14.63 -3.76
N LYS A 124 -16.05 15.18 -4.54
CA LYS A 124 -15.97 16.58 -5.01
C LYS A 124 -16.11 17.51 -3.79
N ARG A 125 -15.05 18.25 -3.42
CA ARG A 125 -15.20 19.43 -2.56
C ARG A 125 -16.20 20.38 -3.26
N ARG A 126 -17.34 20.64 -2.62
CA ARG A 126 -18.19 21.80 -2.96
C ARG A 126 -17.56 23.06 -2.40
#